data_AF-A0A3M5P314-F1
#
_entry.id   AF-A0A3M5P314-F1
#
_cell.length_a   1.000
_cell.length_b   1.000
_cell.length_c   1.000
_cell.angle_alpha   90.00
_cell.angle_beta   90.00
_cell.angle_gamma   90.00
#
_symmetry.space_group_name_H-M   'P 1'
#
loop_
_entity.id
_entity.type
_entity.pdbx_description
1 polymer ?
#
loop_
_entity_poly.entity_id
_entity_poly.type
_entity_poly.pdbx_seq_one_letter_code
_entity_poly.pdbx_strand_id
1 'polypeptide(L)'
;MLKLAAVPLLILPLFAVADCTDQLDNWARTIKPELKFDRERAVCKVNPANASQTLAALPFAESVTADGEGDYGLAVLVANTTSSKIIAQHYQSAAISSDAIFLTI
;
A
#
# COMPACT_ATOMS: atom_id res chain seq x y z
N MET A 1 -9.72 -18.57 -52.08
CA MET A 1 -9.23 -18.82 -50.70
C MET A 1 -8.17 -17.78 -50.38
N LEU A 2 -8.45 -16.81 -49.49
CA LEU A 2 -7.56 -16.34 -48.43
C LEU A 2 -8.32 -15.28 -47.62
N LYS A 3 -8.70 -15.64 -46.39
CA LYS A 3 -9.38 -14.75 -45.44
C LYS A 3 -8.33 -13.83 -44.82
N LEU A 4 -8.32 -12.54 -45.16
CA LEU A 4 -7.63 -11.53 -44.35
C LEU A 4 -8.56 -11.09 -43.22
N ALA A 5 -8.65 -11.93 -42.19
CA ALA A 5 -9.17 -11.53 -40.90
C ALA A 5 -7.95 -11.32 -39.99
N ALA A 6 -7.53 -10.06 -39.81
CA ALA A 6 -6.44 -9.75 -38.89
C ALA A 6 -6.61 -8.34 -38.31
N VAL A 7 -6.93 -8.34 -37.01
CA VAL A 7 -6.56 -7.35 -35.97
C VAL A 7 -7.37 -6.03 -35.95
N PRO A 8 -8.15 -5.81 -34.86
CA PRO A 8 -7.63 -4.93 -33.83
C PRO A 8 -7.71 -5.57 -32.45
N LEU A 9 -6.59 -6.11 -31.99
CA LEU A 9 -6.37 -6.61 -30.62
C LEU A 9 -5.71 -5.51 -29.76
N LEU A 10 -6.18 -4.26 -29.92
CA LEU A 10 -5.54 -3.05 -29.37
C LEU A 10 -6.48 -2.24 -28.47
N ILE A 11 -7.36 -2.91 -27.72
CA ILE A 11 -8.15 -2.27 -26.66
C ILE A 11 -8.08 -3.10 -25.37
N LEU A 12 -6.89 -3.58 -25.01
CA LEU A 12 -6.60 -3.80 -23.61
C LEU A 12 -5.86 -2.55 -23.15
N PRO A 13 -6.49 -1.65 -22.37
CA PRO A 13 -5.73 -0.61 -21.71
C PRO A 13 -4.67 -1.36 -20.91
N LEU A 14 -3.40 -1.10 -21.23
CA LEU A 14 -2.28 -1.45 -20.38
C LEU A 14 -2.42 -0.59 -19.13
N PHE A 15 -3.39 -0.92 -18.28
CA PHE A 15 -3.32 -0.61 -16.87
C PHE A 15 -2.18 -1.46 -16.35
N ALA A 16 -0.95 -1.03 -16.67
CA ALA A 16 0.16 -1.21 -15.76
C ALA A 16 -0.29 -0.46 -14.50
N VAL A 17 -1.10 -1.15 -13.67
CA VAL A 17 -1.23 -0.83 -12.27
C VAL A 17 0.20 -0.80 -11.79
N ALA A 18 0.76 0.40 -11.64
CA ALA A 18 2.09 0.57 -11.11
C ALA A 18 2.06 -0.06 -9.72
N ASP A 19 2.52 -1.29 -9.64
CA ASP A 19 2.50 -2.08 -8.42
C ASP A 19 3.48 -1.41 -7.45
N CYS A 20 2.93 -0.62 -6.54
CA CYS A 20 3.67 0.16 -5.57
C CYS A 20 4.04 -0.67 -4.33
N THR A 21 3.70 -1.97 -4.33
CA THR A 21 3.92 -2.91 -3.21
C THR A 21 5.42 -3.07 -2.88
N ASP A 22 6.29 -2.92 -3.87
CA ASP A 22 7.76 -2.99 -3.68
C ASP A 22 8.30 -1.85 -2.80
N GLN A 23 7.59 -0.73 -2.69
CA GLN A 23 8.04 0.46 -1.95
C GLN A 23 7.54 0.49 -0.51
N LEU A 24 6.58 -0.35 -0.14
CA LEU A 24 5.95 -0.34 1.17
C LEU A 24 6.96 -0.49 2.30
N ASP A 25 7.89 -1.45 2.21
CA ASP A 25 8.90 -1.65 3.27
C ASP A 25 9.87 -0.48 3.38
N ASN A 26 10.23 0.13 2.26
CA ASN A 26 11.14 1.28 2.24
C ASN A 26 10.49 2.50 2.90
N TRP A 27 9.23 2.78 2.54
CA TRP A 27 8.46 3.84 3.18
C TRP A 27 8.24 3.57 4.67
N ALA A 28 7.91 2.34 5.04
CA ALA A 28 7.69 1.96 6.42
C ALA A 28 8.95 2.20 7.28
N ARG A 29 10.12 1.73 6.82
CA ARG A 29 11.42 1.98 7.47
C ARG A 29 11.78 3.45 7.54
N THR A 30 11.34 4.25 6.57
CA THR A 30 11.61 5.70 6.57
C THR A 30 10.74 6.44 7.59
N ILE A 31 9.50 5.99 7.79
CA ILE A 31 8.50 6.72 8.59
C ILE A 31 8.55 6.32 10.07
N LYS A 32 8.61 5.01 10.35
CA LYS A 32 8.64 4.44 11.71
C LYS A 32 9.58 3.24 11.77
N PRO A 33 10.90 3.44 11.70
CA PRO A 33 11.88 2.35 11.77
C PRO A 33 11.81 1.53 13.05
N GLU A 34 11.28 2.11 14.14
CA GLU A 34 11.19 1.51 15.46
C GLU A 34 9.98 0.58 15.65
N LEU A 35 8.96 0.69 14.80
CA LEU A 35 7.72 -0.09 14.93
C LEU A 35 7.67 -1.25 13.95
N LYS A 36 6.99 -2.33 14.36
CA LYS A 36 6.76 -3.49 13.49
C LYS A 36 5.76 -3.10 12.40
N PHE A 37 6.25 -3.00 11.17
CA PHE A 37 5.42 -2.75 9.99
C PHE A 37 4.54 -3.97 9.68
N ASP A 38 3.25 -3.70 9.51
CA ASP A 38 2.24 -4.69 9.18
C ASP A 38 1.97 -4.69 7.68
N ARG A 39 2.85 -5.39 6.96
CA ARG A 39 2.85 -5.43 5.50
C ARG A 39 1.58 -6.06 4.92
N GLU A 40 1.01 -7.04 5.60
CA GLU A 40 -0.15 -7.79 5.12
C GLU A 40 -1.41 -6.92 4.99
N ARG A 41 -1.53 -5.90 5.85
CA ARG A 41 -2.64 -4.94 5.84
C ARG A 41 -2.29 -3.58 5.23
N ALA A 42 -1.07 -3.42 4.74
CA ALA A 42 -0.65 -2.22 4.06
C ALA A 42 -1.24 -2.14 2.64
N VAL A 43 -1.57 -0.93 2.21
CA VAL A 43 -2.13 -0.70 0.88
C VAL A 43 -1.48 0.49 0.20
N CYS A 44 -1.38 0.42 -1.11
CA CYS A 44 -0.99 1.56 -1.92
C CYS A 44 -1.77 1.58 -3.23
N LYS A 45 -1.95 2.77 -3.80
CA LYS A 45 -2.65 2.97 -5.07
C LYS A 45 -2.19 4.25 -5.73
N VAL A 46 -2.11 4.26 -7.06
CA VAL A 46 -1.97 5.51 -7.83
C VAL A 46 -3.16 6.42 -7.55
N ASN A 47 -2.90 7.69 -7.26
CA ASN A 47 -3.92 8.68 -6.97
C ASN A 47 -4.79 8.92 -8.23
N PRO A 48 -6.10 8.67 -8.17
CA PRO A 48 -6.99 8.86 -9.33
C PRO A 48 -7.09 10.32 -9.79
N ALA A 49 -6.84 11.28 -8.89
CA ALA A 49 -6.83 12.70 -9.24
C ALA A 49 -5.49 13.17 -9.83
N ASN A 50 -4.40 12.42 -9.63
CA ASN A 50 -3.07 12.76 -10.13
C ASN A 50 -2.20 11.51 -10.29
N ALA A 51 -2.06 11.02 -11.53
CA ALA A 51 -1.29 9.80 -11.83
C ALA A 51 0.21 9.89 -11.47
N SER A 52 0.76 11.10 -11.27
CA SER A 52 2.14 11.30 -10.80
C SER A 52 2.31 11.07 -9.29
N GLN A 53 1.21 10.77 -8.59
CA GLN A 53 1.20 10.51 -7.16
C GLN A 53 0.71 9.09 -6.84
N THR A 54 1.31 8.48 -5.83
CA THR A 54 0.87 7.26 -5.18
C THR A 54 0.42 7.60 -3.76
N LEU A 55 -0.76 7.12 -3.39
CA LEU A 55 -1.25 7.14 -2.01
C LEU A 55 -0.89 5.81 -1.37
N ALA A 56 -0.41 5.81 -0.12
CA ALA A 56 -0.23 4.59 0.64
C ALA A 56 -0.67 4.77 2.10
N ALA A 57 -1.16 3.67 2.67
CA ALA A 57 -1.52 3.56 4.07
C ALA A 57 -0.73 2.38 4.67
N LEU A 58 0.06 2.69 5.70
CA LEU A 58 1.01 1.77 6.31
C LEU A 58 0.67 1.60 7.79
N PRO A 59 0.10 0.46 8.20
CA PRO A 59 -0.15 0.16 9.61
C PRO A 59 1.13 -0.30 10.31
N PHE A 60 1.25 0.06 11.58
CA PHE A 60 2.37 -0.30 12.46
C PHE A 60 1.83 -0.80 13.79
N ALA A 61 2.28 -1.97 14.23
CA ALA A 61 1.90 -2.49 15.54
C ALA A 61 2.57 -1.67 16.65
N GLU A 62 1.77 -1.07 17.55
CA GLU A 62 2.25 -0.29 18.69
C GLU A 62 2.14 -1.10 20.00
N SER A 63 0.98 -1.68 20.27
CA SER A 63 0.69 -2.46 21.49
C SER A 63 0.15 -3.87 21.20
N VAL A 64 0.31 -4.33 19.96
CA VAL A 64 -0.31 -5.57 19.48
C VAL A 64 0.36 -6.81 20.07
N THR A 65 -0.46 -7.68 20.63
CA THR A 65 -0.08 -9.01 21.12
C THR A 65 0.22 -9.98 19.96
N ALA A 66 0.71 -11.18 20.30
CA ALA A 66 0.94 -12.24 19.32
C ALA A 66 -0.36 -12.68 18.60
N ASP A 67 -1.50 -12.55 19.27
CA ASP A 67 -2.81 -12.95 18.76
C ASP A 67 -3.49 -11.85 17.93
N GLY A 68 -2.80 -10.74 17.67
CA GLY A 68 -3.29 -9.65 16.82
C GLY A 68 -4.11 -8.58 17.53
N GLU A 69 -4.45 -8.78 18.80
CA GLU A 69 -5.17 -7.83 19.64
C GLU A 69 -4.27 -6.67 20.08
N GLY A 70 -4.76 -5.44 19.98
CA GLY A 70 -4.10 -4.22 20.45
C GLY A 70 -4.23 -3.07 19.46
N ASP A 71 -3.42 -2.04 19.63
CA ASP A 71 -3.48 -0.82 18.82
C ASP A 71 -2.41 -0.78 17.74
N TYR A 72 -2.83 -0.34 16.56
CA TYR A 72 -1.97 -0.04 15.43
C TYR A 72 -1.95 1.47 15.19
N GLY A 73 -0.76 2.02 15.01
CA GLY A 73 -0.58 3.33 14.40
C GLY A 73 -0.73 3.24 12.87
N LEU A 74 -1.07 4.35 12.24
CA LEU A 74 -1.25 4.44 10.79
C LEU A 74 -0.46 5.61 10.21
N ALA A 75 0.44 5.33 9.27
CA ALA A 75 0.97 6.34 8.37
C ALA A 75 0.14 6.42 7.10
N VAL A 76 -0.27 7.62 6.70
CA VAL A 76 -0.81 7.89 5.37
C VAL A 76 0.17 8.79 4.64
N LEU A 77 0.57 8.41 3.44
CA LEU A 77 1.55 9.15 2.65
C LEU A 77 1.10 9.37 1.20
N VAL A 78 1.65 10.42 0.62
CA VAL A 78 1.65 10.70 -0.81
C VAL A 78 3.10 10.61 -1.28
N ALA A 79 3.39 9.77 -2.25
CA ALA A 79 4.70 9.64 -2.89
C ALA A 79 4.62 9.98 -4.38
N ASN A 80 5.75 10.35 -4.98
CA ASN A 80 5.85 10.46 -6.43
C ASN A 80 5.86 9.06 -7.06
N THR A 81 5.00 8.80 -8.04
CA THR A 81 4.81 7.46 -8.62
C THR A 81 6.09 6.90 -9.25
N THR A 82 6.90 7.75 -9.91
CA THR A 82 8.09 7.32 -10.66
C THR A 82 9.33 7.15 -9.79
N SER A 83 9.57 8.09 -8.87
CA SER A 83 10.77 8.10 -8.01
C SER A 83 10.55 7.48 -6.64
N SER A 84 9.30 7.19 -6.28
CA SER A 84 8.89 6.69 -4.96
C SER A 84 9.27 7.63 -3.80
N LYS A 85 9.67 8.88 -4.09
CA LYS A 85 9.98 9.88 -3.07
C LYS A 85 8.70 10.33 -2.36
N ILE A 86 8.70 10.32 -1.03
CA ILE A 86 7.59 10.84 -0.22
C ILE A 86 7.47 12.37 -0.46
N ILE A 87 6.26 12.80 -0.82
CA ILE A 87 5.88 14.20 -1.05
C ILE A 87 5.24 14.77 0.23
N ALA A 88 4.35 14.00 0.85
CA ALA A 88 3.67 14.36 2.09
C ALA A 88 3.37 13.11 2.90
N GLN A 89 3.31 13.25 4.22
CA GLN A 89 2.96 12.16 5.11
C GLN A 89 2.30 12.68 6.38
N HIS A 90 1.49 11.84 7.00
CA HIS A 90 0.97 12.01 8.34
C HIS A 90 0.99 10.67 9.06
N TYR A 91 1.33 10.71 10.34
CA TYR A 91 1.29 9.54 11.22
C TYR A 91 0.34 9.81 12.37
N GLN A 92 -0.58 8.89 12.62
CA GLN A 92 -1.47 8.90 13.76
C GLN A 92 -1.20 7.64 14.61
N SER A 93 -0.81 7.83 15.86
CA SER A 93 -0.69 6.75 16.85
C SER A 93 -2.07 6.26 17.28
N ALA A 94 -2.17 4.97 17.64
CA ALA A 94 -3.41 4.30 18.02
C ALA A 94 -4.60 4.63 17.09
N ALA A 95 -4.34 4.64 15.78
CA ALA A 95 -5.32 5.00 14.76
C ALA A 95 -6.35 3.89 14.51
N ILE A 96 -5.95 2.64 14.78
CA ILE A 96 -6.79 1.45 14.60
C ILE A 96 -6.65 0.62 15.88
N SER A 97 -7.78 0.33 16.53
CA SER A 97 -7.83 -0.63 17.63
C SER A 97 -8.37 -1.96 17.10
N SER A 98 -7.70 -3.06 17.44
CA SER A 98 -8.08 -4.41 17.03
C SER A 98 -8.38 -5.28 18.23
N ASP A 99 -9.57 -5.84 18.25
CA ASP A 99 -10.03 -6.88 19.19
C ASP A 99 -9.98 -8.28 18.54
N ALA A 100 -9.26 -8.41 17.42
CA ALA A 100 -9.16 -9.68 16.71
C ALA A 100 -8.36 -10.69 17.52
N ILE A 101 -8.89 -11.91 17.63
CA ILE A 101 -8.23 -13.06 18.25
C ILE A 101 -8.10 -14.14 17.18
N PHE A 102 -6.87 -14.56 16.86
CA PHE A 102 -6.65 -15.70 15.98
C PHE A 102 -6.91 -17.02 16.73
N LEU A 103 -7.97 -17.73 16.35
CA LEU A 103 -8.14 -19.13 16.76
C LEU A 103 -7.22 -20.00 15.91
N THR A 104 -6.14 -20.50 16.51
CA THR A 104 -5.30 -21.52 15.85
C THR A 104 -6.05 -22.85 15.95
N ILE A 105 -6.55 -23.36 14.81
CA ILE A 105 -7.27 -24.65 14.70
C ILE A 105 -6.27 -25.75 14.34
#